data_AF-A0A1T5HV93-F1
#
_entry.id   AF-A0A1T5HV93-F1
#
_cell.length_a   1.000
_cell.length_b   1.000
_cell.length_c   1.000
_cell.angle_alpha   90.00
_cell.angle_beta   90.00
_cell.angle_gamma   90.00
#
_symmetry.space_group_name_H-M   'P 1'
#
loop_
_entity.id
_entity.type
_entity.pdbx_description
1 polymer ?
#
loop_
_entity_poly.entity_id
_entity_poly.type
_entity_poly.pdbx_seq_one_letter_code
_entity_poly.pdbx_strand_id
1 'polypeptide(L)'
;MIETLLNLRSLRAQAREMSIEDLQEGLQKFTQVVEERRVEEEAAKAENKEQEAKLQKYRDMLAAEGITPEELIALIGDTPKTKKKRASRPAKYKFVDENGDEKTWTGQGRTPKALQQLLDNGDALASFEI
;
A
#
# COMPACT_ATOMS: atom_id res chain seq x y z
N MET A 1 22.06 2.03 11.67
CA MET A 1 22.47 3.02 12.70
C MET A 1 21.70 2.82 14.01
N ILE A 2 20.37 2.75 14.02
CA ILE A 2 19.59 2.45 15.24
C ILE A 2 19.85 1.04 15.79
N GLU A 3 20.10 0.06 14.92
CA GLU A 3 20.33 -1.34 15.32
C GLU A 3 21.49 -1.53 16.30
N THR A 4 22.53 -0.69 16.21
CA THR A 4 23.66 -0.75 17.16
C THR A 4 23.30 -0.19 18.53
N LEU A 5 22.40 0.80 18.60
CA LEU A 5 21.86 1.37 19.84
C LEU A 5 20.87 0.41 20.53
N LEU A 6 20.10 -0.35 19.74
CA LEU A 6 19.10 -1.31 20.27
C LEU A 6 19.72 -2.63 20.74
N ASN A 7 20.96 -2.94 20.34
CA ASN A 7 21.65 -4.15 20.76
C ASN A 7 22.79 -3.84 21.74
N LEU A 8 22.61 -4.28 22.99
CA LEU A 8 23.53 -3.99 24.08
C LEU A 8 24.95 -4.54 23.87
N ARG A 9 25.12 -5.66 23.13
CA ARG A 9 26.45 -6.22 22.88
C ARG A 9 27.23 -5.35 21.91
N SER A 10 26.62 -4.90 20.82
CA SER A 10 27.25 -3.98 19.87
C SER A 10 27.48 -2.60 20.49
N LEU A 11 26.52 -2.09 21.27
CA LEU A 11 26.65 -0.80 21.94
C LEU A 11 27.82 -0.80 22.91
N ARG A 12 28.00 -1.86 23.70
CA ARG A 12 29.15 -2.01 24.60
C ARG A 12 30.49 -2.09 23.86
N ALA A 13 30.52 -2.73 22.69
CA ALA A 13 31.75 -2.81 21.89
C ALA A 13 32.17 -1.40 21.42
N GLN A 14 31.22 -0.62 20.90
CA GLN A 14 31.47 0.75 20.44
C GLN A 14 31.78 1.71 21.61
N ALA A 15 31.08 1.58 22.73
CA ALA A 15 31.28 2.44 23.89
C ALA A 15 32.65 2.29 24.56
N ARG A 16 33.36 1.17 24.34
CA ARG A 16 34.74 0.98 24.84
C ARG A 16 35.77 1.85 24.13
N GLU A 17 35.47 2.29 22.92
CA GLU A 17 36.35 3.13 22.09
C GLU A 17 36.06 4.63 22.31
N MET A 18 35.08 4.98 23.14
CA MET A 18 34.64 6.35 23.42
C MET A 18 34.98 6.77 24.85
N SER A 19 35.10 8.08 25.09
CA SER A 19 35.24 8.60 26.45
C SER A 19 33.91 8.54 27.20
N ILE A 20 33.98 8.53 28.54
CA ILE A 20 32.78 8.56 29.39
C ILE A 20 32.01 9.88 29.18
N GLU A 21 32.72 10.98 28.94
CA GLU A 21 32.14 12.30 28.70
C GLU A 21 31.29 12.31 27.42
N ASP A 22 31.82 11.74 26.32
CA ASP A 22 31.08 11.62 25.06
C ASP A 22 29.84 10.74 25.19
N LEU A 23 29.93 9.65 25.99
CA LEU A 23 28.78 8.78 26.27
C LEU A 23 27.69 9.51 27.08
N GLN A 24 28.09 10.35 28.02
CA GLN A 24 27.16 11.18 28.81
C GLN A 24 26.49 12.25 27.95
N GLU A 25 27.25 12.93 27.09
CA GLU A 25 26.69 13.92 26.17
C GLU A 25 25.72 13.27 25.16
N GLY A 26 26.10 12.11 24.60
CA GLY A 26 25.24 11.32 23.73
C GLY A 26 23.94 10.90 24.41
N LEU A 27 24.01 10.44 25.66
CA LEU A 27 22.84 10.10 26.47
C LEU A 27 21.93 11.30 26.68
N GLN A 28 22.49 12.46 27.01
CA GLN A 28 21.73 13.68 27.23
C GLN A 28 20.97 14.10 25.96
N LYS A 29 21.65 14.13 24.81
CA LYS A 29 21.03 14.46 23.52
C LYS A 29 19.95 13.46 23.13
N PHE A 30 20.21 12.17 23.33
CA PHE A 30 19.22 11.14 23.03
C PHE A 30 17.99 11.25 23.93
N THR A 31 18.19 11.52 25.22
CA THR A 31 17.10 11.76 26.17
C THR A 31 16.25 12.95 25.73
N GLN A 32 16.89 14.05 25.32
CA GLN A 32 16.18 15.22 24.78
C GLN A 32 15.32 14.85 23.56
N VAL A 33 15.88 14.14 22.58
CA VAL A 33 15.13 13.70 21.38
C VAL A 33 13.93 12.80 21.75
N VAL A 34 14.10 11.91 22.73
CA VAL A 34 13.00 11.04 23.20
C VAL A 34 11.89 11.85 23.85
N GLU A 35 12.22 12.86 24.66
CA GLU A 35 11.21 13.72 25.29
C GLU A 35 10.50 14.62 24.28
N GLU A 36 11.21 15.18 23.30
CA GLU A 36 10.59 15.92 22.19
C GLU A 36 9.57 15.04 21.45
N ARG A 37 9.95 13.79 21.13
CA ARG A 37 9.05 12.83 20.49
C ARG A 37 7.86 12.42 21.36
N ARG A 38 8.05 12.29 22.68
CA ARG A 38 6.95 12.03 23.61
C ARG A 38 5.92 13.15 23.60
N VAL A 39 6.37 14.41 23.64
CA VAL A 39 5.49 15.57 23.60
C VAL A 39 4.73 15.63 22.27
N GLU A 40 5.41 15.40 21.15
CA GLU A 40 4.76 15.33 19.84
C GLU A 40 3.69 14.23 19.77
N GLU A 41 4.02 13.02 20.24
CA GLU A 41 3.07 11.91 20.27
C GLU A 41 1.88 12.16 21.19
N GLU A 42 2.10 12.78 22.36
CA GLU A 42 1.03 13.11 23.29
C GLU A 42 0.12 14.19 22.72
N ALA A 43 0.68 15.22 22.07
CA ALA A 43 -0.08 16.25 21.37
C ALA A 43 -0.92 15.63 20.23
N ALA A 44 -0.34 14.75 19.42
CA ALA A 44 -1.06 14.06 18.35
C ALA A 44 -2.15 13.13 18.90
N LYS A 45 -1.89 12.41 19.99
CA LYS A 45 -2.90 11.57 20.67
C LYS A 45 -4.04 12.43 21.25
N ALA A 46 -3.73 13.59 21.83
CA ALA A 46 -4.73 14.53 22.34
C ALA A 46 -5.60 15.09 21.22
N GLU A 47 -4.99 15.54 20.11
CA GLU A 47 -5.73 16.03 18.94
C GLU A 47 -6.63 14.94 18.37
N ASN A 48 -6.13 13.72 18.16
CA ASN A 48 -6.94 12.60 17.66
C ASN A 48 -8.11 12.30 18.61
N LYS A 49 -7.88 12.30 19.92
CA LYS A 49 -8.93 12.10 20.92
C LYS A 49 -9.97 13.21 20.89
N GLU A 50 -9.58 14.46 20.68
CA GLU A 50 -10.51 15.57 20.50
C GLU A 50 -11.33 15.45 19.21
N GLN A 51 -10.69 15.05 18.11
CA GLN A 51 -11.37 14.80 16.83
C GLN A 51 -12.38 13.65 16.96
N GLU A 52 -11.98 12.54 17.58
CA GLU A 52 -12.86 11.40 17.86
C GLU A 52 -14.02 11.81 18.78
N ALA A 53 -13.76 12.58 19.84
CA ALA A 53 -14.81 13.06 20.73
C ALA A 53 -15.79 14.00 20.01
N LYS A 54 -15.30 14.88 19.13
CA LYS A 54 -16.16 15.71 18.27
C LYS A 54 -17.00 14.84 17.34
N LEU A 55 -16.38 13.89 16.65
CA LEU A 55 -17.06 12.98 15.73
C LEU A 55 -18.15 12.15 16.44
N GLN A 56 -17.85 11.65 17.64
CA GLN A 56 -18.82 10.92 18.44
C GLN A 56 -20.01 11.80 18.84
N LYS A 57 -19.75 13.04 19.28
CA LYS A 57 -20.83 14.01 19.58
C LYS A 57 -21.71 14.27 18.36
N TYR A 58 -21.12 14.46 17.18
CA TYR A 58 -21.89 14.66 15.95
C TYR A 58 -22.67 13.41 15.57
N ARG A 59 -22.08 12.21 15.73
CA ARG A 59 -22.78 10.95 15.51
C ARG A 59 -24.00 10.80 16.41
N ASP A 60 -23.87 11.12 17.69
CA ASP A 60 -24.97 11.01 18.65
C ASP A 60 -26.08 12.04 18.35
N MET A 61 -25.72 13.26 17.93
CA MET A 61 -26.66 14.29 17.49
C MET A 61 -27.44 13.87 16.24
N LEU A 62 -26.74 13.35 15.22
CA LEU A 62 -27.38 12.87 13.99
C LEU A 62 -28.31 11.69 14.24
N ALA A 63 -27.91 10.77 15.13
CA ALA A 63 -28.75 9.66 15.55
C ALA A 63 -30.01 10.14 16.30
N ALA A 64 -29.90 11.19 17.11
CA ALA A 64 -31.06 11.79 17.80
C ALA A 64 -32.05 12.45 16.83
N GLU A 65 -31.55 13.01 15.72
CA GLU A 65 -32.38 13.56 14.64
C GLU A 65 -32.91 12.49 13.67
N GLY A 66 -32.54 11.22 13.87
CA GLY A 66 -32.96 10.09 13.04
C GLY A 66 -32.28 10.03 11.68
N ILE A 67 -31.21 10.81 11.47
CA ILE A 67 -30.46 10.87 10.21
C ILE A 67 -29.41 9.77 10.22
N THR A 68 -29.53 8.83 9.29
CA THR A 68 -28.53 7.77 9.14
C THR A 68 -27.29 8.28 8.38
N PRO A 69 -26.09 7.73 8.64
CA PRO A 69 -24.90 8.09 7.88
C PRO A 69 -25.06 7.89 6.37
N GLU A 70 -25.87 6.90 5.97
CA GLU A 70 -26.15 6.58 4.57
C GLU A 70 -26.98 7.65 3.87
N GLU A 71 -27.99 8.21 4.55
CA GLU A 71 -28.81 9.33 4.04
C GLU A 71 -27.98 10.61 3.92
N LEU A 72 -27.07 10.86 4.85
CA LEU A 72 -26.12 11.97 4.80
C LEU A 72 -25.16 11.86 3.61
N ILE A 73 -24.59 10.67 3.39
CA ILE A 73 -23.72 10.41 2.23
C ILE A 73 -24.50 10.53 0.93
N ALA A 74 -25.75 10.07 0.89
CA ALA A 74 -26.64 10.19 -0.26
C ALA A 74 -26.97 11.66 -0.59
N LEU A 75 -27.12 12.52 0.42
CA LEU A 75 -27.36 13.97 0.25
C LEU A 75 -26.13 14.71 -0.28
N ILE A 76 -24.93 14.35 0.20
CA ILE A 76 -23.66 14.98 -0.21
C ILE A 76 -23.29 14.59 -1.66
N GLY A 77 -23.90 13.54 -2.21
CA GLY A 77 -23.91 13.28 -3.65
C GLY A 77 -22.58 12.78 -4.23
N ASP A 78 -21.63 12.38 -3.39
CA ASP A 78 -20.35 11.82 -3.83
C ASP A 78 -20.22 10.36 -3.41
N THR A 79 -21.13 9.51 -3.91
CA THR A 79 -20.78 8.10 -4.08
C THR A 79 -19.81 8.02 -5.26
N PRO A 80 -18.52 7.70 -5.04
CA PRO A 80 -17.64 7.39 -6.17
C PRO A 80 -18.26 6.19 -6.87
N LYS A 81 -18.82 6.40 -8.06
CA LYS A 81 -19.37 5.33 -8.89
C LYS A 81 -18.23 4.34 -9.11
N THR A 82 -18.24 3.25 -8.36
CA THR A 82 -17.34 2.12 -8.58
C THR A 82 -17.55 1.65 -10.01
N LYS A 83 -16.63 2.05 -10.90
CA LYS A 83 -16.65 1.60 -12.30
C LYS A 83 -16.49 0.09 -12.26
N LYS A 84 -17.59 -0.64 -12.44
CA LYS A 84 -17.61 -2.09 -12.60
C LYS A 84 -16.59 -2.43 -13.70
N LYS A 85 -15.44 -3.00 -13.33
CA LYS A 85 -14.47 -3.51 -14.31
C LYS A 85 -15.21 -4.56 -15.12
N ARG A 86 -15.42 -4.30 -16.41
CA ARG A 86 -15.99 -5.29 -17.32
C ARG A 86 -15.09 -6.51 -17.30
N ALA A 87 -15.67 -7.71 -17.22
CA ALA A 87 -14.92 -8.95 -17.30
C ALA A 87 -14.08 -8.97 -18.58
N SER A 88 -12.79 -9.30 -18.47
CA SER A 88 -11.93 -9.49 -19.62
C SER A 88 -12.50 -10.60 -20.50
N ARG A 89 -12.57 -10.38 -21.81
CA ARG A 89 -13.05 -11.40 -22.75
C ARG A 89 -12.16 -12.64 -22.66
N PRO A 90 -12.71 -13.86 -22.76
CA PRO A 90 -11.92 -15.09 -22.73
C PRO A 90 -10.92 -15.10 -23.90
N ALA A 91 -9.76 -15.70 -23.66
CA ALA A 91 -8.77 -15.88 -24.71
C ALA A 91 -9.25 -16.93 -25.72
N LYS A 92 -8.96 -16.72 -27.00
CA LYS A 92 -9.41 -17.56 -28.11
C LYS A 92 -8.30 -18.47 -28.63
N TYR A 93 -7.04 -18.05 -28.52
CA TYR A 93 -5.88 -18.82 -29.00
C TYR A 93 -4.81 -18.97 -27.91
N LYS A 94 -4.12 -20.11 -27.83
CA LYS A 94 -2.95 -20.40 -26.97
C LYS A 94 -1.77 -20.80 -27.83
N PHE A 95 -0.62 -20.16 -27.62
CA PHE A 95 0.62 -20.46 -28.36
C PHE A 95 1.83 -20.34 -27.43
N VAL A 96 2.96 -20.95 -27.82
CA VAL A 96 4.23 -20.87 -27.09
C VAL A 96 5.09 -19.79 -27.74
N ASP A 97 5.63 -18.88 -26.93
CA ASP A 97 6.51 -17.80 -27.39
C ASP A 97 7.95 -18.31 -27.63
N GLU A 98 8.80 -17.51 -28.26
CA GLU A 98 10.22 -17.84 -28.55
C GLU A 98 11.02 -18.17 -27.27
N ASN A 99 10.54 -17.73 -26.11
CA ASN A 99 11.13 -18.00 -24.79
C ASN A 99 10.61 -19.28 -24.10
N GLY A 100 9.72 -20.04 -24.75
CA GLY A 100 9.12 -21.26 -24.20
C GLY A 100 7.91 -21.03 -23.29
N ASP A 101 7.42 -19.79 -23.18
CA ASP A 101 6.28 -19.42 -22.33
C ASP A 101 4.93 -19.56 -23.06
N GLU A 102 3.94 -20.14 -22.38
CA GLU A 102 2.57 -20.23 -22.90
C GLU A 102 1.84 -18.88 -22.80
N LYS A 103 1.47 -18.31 -23.95
CA LYS A 103 0.70 -17.05 -24.04
C LYS A 103 -0.67 -17.29 -24.66
N THR A 104 -1.62 -16.44 -24.28
CA THR A 104 -2.99 -16.50 -24.79
C THR A 104 -3.37 -15.20 -25.49
N TRP A 105 -4.14 -15.30 -26.57
CA TRP A 105 -4.59 -14.17 -27.37
C TRP A 105 -6.10 -14.22 -27.59
N THR A 106 -6.77 -13.10 -27.34
CA THR A 106 -8.24 -12.99 -27.44
C THR A 106 -8.75 -12.90 -28.88
N GLY A 107 -7.86 -12.93 -29.88
CA GLY A 107 -8.21 -12.70 -31.28
C GLY A 107 -8.59 -11.24 -31.58
N GLN A 108 -8.45 -10.33 -30.61
CA GLN A 108 -8.78 -8.92 -30.74
C GLN A 108 -7.48 -8.09 -30.78
N GLY A 109 -7.27 -7.34 -31.87
CA GLY A 109 -6.12 -6.45 -32.04
C GLY A 109 -5.03 -7.06 -32.94
N ARG A 110 -3.78 -6.57 -32.82
CA ARG A 110 -2.65 -7.08 -33.61
C ARG A 110 -2.29 -8.49 -33.15
N THR A 111 -2.00 -9.37 -34.10
CA THR A 111 -1.47 -10.72 -33.85
C THR A 111 -0.13 -10.62 -33.12
N PRO A 112 0.07 -11.37 -32.02
CA PRO A 112 1.35 -11.44 -31.35
C PRO A 112 2.43 -11.98 -32.29
N LYS A 113 3.66 -11.44 -32.19
CA LYS A 113 4.78 -11.78 -33.09
C LYS A 113 5.07 -13.28 -33.14
N ALA A 114 5.08 -13.95 -32.00
CA ALA A 114 5.30 -15.40 -31.94
C ALA A 114 4.20 -16.20 -32.64
N LEU A 115 2.94 -15.78 -32.52
CA LEU A 115 1.86 -16.42 -33.27
C LEU A 115 2.00 -16.14 -34.77
N GLN A 116 2.39 -14.92 -35.15
CA GLN A 116 2.62 -14.57 -36.55
C GLN A 116 3.75 -15.38 -37.19
N GLN A 117 4.85 -15.62 -36.48
CA GLN A 117 5.94 -16.49 -36.95
C GLN A 117 5.48 -17.93 -37.16
N LEU A 118 4.64 -18.47 -36.29
CA LEU A 118 4.05 -19.81 -36.47
C LEU A 118 3.17 -19.87 -37.72
N LEU A 119 2.36 -18.82 -37.97
CA LEU A 119 1.59 -18.70 -39.21
C LEU A 119 2.47 -18.58 -40.45
N ASP A 120 3.54 -17.80 -40.38
CA ASP A 120 4.50 -17.61 -41.48
C ASP A 120 5.28 -18.90 -41.78
N ASN A 121 5.50 -19.76 -40.78
CA ASN A 121 6.08 -21.10 -40.92
C ASN A 121 5.10 -22.13 -41.53
N GLY A 122 3.86 -21.73 -41.82
CA GLY A 122 2.86 -22.56 -42.50
C GLY A 122 1.84 -23.23 -41.58
N ASP A 123 1.86 -22.95 -40.28
CA ASP A 123 0.85 -23.47 -39.36
C ASP A 123 -0.48 -22.70 -39.50
N ALA A 124 -1.61 -23.40 -39.41
CA ALA A 124 -2.91 -22.76 -39.49
C ALA A 124 -3.30 -22.13 -38.15
N LEU A 125 -3.85 -20.91 -38.15
CA LEU A 125 -4.32 -20.22 -36.93
C LEU A 125 -5.29 -21.05 -36.08
N ALA A 126 -6.06 -21.94 -36.72
CA ALA A 126 -6.99 -22.86 -36.07
C ALA A 126 -6.32 -23.92 -35.17
N SER A 127 -5.04 -24.25 -35.39
CA SER A 127 -4.32 -25.22 -34.54
C SER A 127 -4.02 -24.67 -33.14
N PHE A 128 -4.10 -23.35 -32.97
CA PHE A 128 -3.84 -22.66 -31.71
C PHE A 128 -5.12 -22.24 -31.01
N GLU A 129 -6.31 -22.58 -31.52
CA GLU A 129 -7.61 -22.21 -30.90
C GLU A 129 -7.84 -23.01 -29.61
N ILE A 130 -8.30 -22.35 -28.54
CA ILE A 130 -8.64 -22.96 -27.24
C ILE A 130 -10.13 -23.30 -27.20
#